data_AF-A0A4V3DPM6-F1
#
_entry.id   AF-A0A4V3DPM6-F1
#
_cell.length_a   1.000
_cell.length_b   1.000
_cell.length_c   1.000
_cell.angle_alpha   90.00
_cell.angle_beta   90.00
_cell.angle_gamma   90.00
#
_symmetry.space_group_name_H-M   'P 1'
#
loop_
_entity.id
_entity.type
_entity.pdbx_description
1 polymer ?
#
loop_
_entity_poly.entity_id
_entity_poly.type
_entity_poly.pdbx_seq_one_letter_code
_entity_poly.pdbx_strand_id
1 'polypeptide(L)' 'MYIILIYDIAQDNGGAKVSRNIFKICKKYLTHVQKSVFEGEITPAYWQNYE' A
#
# COMPACT_ATOMS: atom_id res chain seq x y z
N MET A 1 1.63 8.54 -12.33
CA MET A 1 2.49 7.34 -12.33
C MET A 1 1.63 6.17 -11.89
N TYR A 2 1.60 5.09 -12.66
CA TYR A 2 0.87 3.89 -12.27
C TYR A 2 1.73 3.01 -11.36
N ILE A 3 1.17 2.50 -10.26
CA ILE A 3 1.88 1.72 -9.24
C ILE A 3 1.11 0.44 -8.97
N ILE A 4 1.84 -0.67 -8.84
CA ILE A 4 1.36 -1.92 -8.24
C ILE A 4 2.11 -2.10 -6.92
N LEU A 5 1.37 -2.15 -5.81
CA LEU A 5 1.88 -2.38 -4.47
C LEU A 5 1.58 -3.81 -4.04
N ILE A 6 2.63 -4.57 -3.78
CA ILE A 6 2.57 -5.93 -3.26
C ILE A 6 3.29 -5.96 -1.92
N TYR A 7 2.68 -6.56 -0.91
CA TYR A 7 3.32 -6.75 0.39
C TYR A 7 3.34 -8.22 0.81
N ASP A 8 4.37 -8.61 1.55
CA ASP A 8 4.42 -9.88 2.28
C ASP A 8 4.56 -9.58 3.77
N ILE A 9 3.63 -10.10 4.57
CA ILE A 9 3.55 -9.86 6.01
C ILE A 9 3.35 -11.19 6.70
N ALA A 10 4.38 -11.58 7.46
CA ALA A 10 4.32 -12.73 8.34
C ALA A 10 3.15 -12.56 9.34
N GLN A 11 2.42 -13.64 9.60
CA GLN A 11 1.19 -13.60 10.42
C GLN A 11 1.46 -13.75 11.93
N ASP A 12 2.73 -13.92 12.31
CA ASP A 12 3.18 -14.01 13.69
C ASP A 12 3.27 -12.62 14.36
N ASN A 13 3.43 -12.61 15.69
CA ASN A 13 3.81 -11.46 16.53
C ASN A 13 3.44 -10.06 16.00
N GLY A 14 2.14 -9.79 15.85
CA GLY A 14 1.62 -8.47 15.46
C GLY A 14 1.41 -8.25 13.96
N GLY A 15 1.76 -9.21 13.10
CA GLY A 15 1.53 -9.19 11.67
C GLY A 15 0.09 -8.90 11.26
N ALA A 16 -0.88 -9.45 11.98
CA ALA A 16 -2.30 -9.15 11.76
C ALA A 16 -2.64 -7.67 11.99
N LYS A 17 -1.98 -6.99 12.94
CA LYS A 17 -2.15 -5.54 13.18
C LYS A 17 -1.52 -4.74 12.03
N VAL A 18 -0.31 -5.12 11.60
CA VAL A 18 0.41 -4.48 10.49
C VAL A 18 -0.37 -4.60 9.18
N SER A 19 -0.86 -5.80 8.84
CA SER A 19 -1.67 -6.05 7.64
C SER A 19 -2.96 -5.21 7.64
N ARG A 20 -3.69 -5.13 8.77
CA ARG A 20 -4.87 -4.26 8.87
C ARG A 20 -4.54 -2.78 8.67
N ASN A 21 -3.40 -2.31 9.18
CA ASN A 21 -2.97 -0.93 9.03
C ASN A 21 -2.62 -0.61 7.57
N ILE A 22 -1.83 -1.48 6.92
CA ILE A 22 -1.48 -1.34 5.50
C ILE A 22 -2.73 -1.34 4.64
N PHE A 23 -3.62 -2.31 4.83
CA PHE A 23 -4.88 -2.38 4.08
C PHE A 23 -5.70 -1.09 4.19
N LYS A 24 -5.83 -0.53 5.41
CA LYS A 24 -6.54 0.74 5.65
C LYS A 24 -5.88 1.95 4.98
N ILE A 25 -4.56 1.95 4.83
CA ILE A 25 -3.83 3.05 4.18
C ILE A 25 -3.93 2.90 2.66
N CYS A 26 -3.59 1.72 2.12
CA CYS A 26 -3.59 1.47 0.68
C CYS A 26 -4.96 1.73 0.06
N LYS A 27 -6.07 1.30 0.69
CA LYS A 27 -7.42 1.53 0.16
C LYS A 27 -7.85 3.00 0.05
N LYS A 28 -7.11 3.94 0.65
CA LYS A 28 -7.38 5.39 0.51
C LYS A 28 -6.84 5.95 -0.80
N TYR A 29 -5.83 5.31 -1.37
CA TYR A 29 -5.06 5.84 -2.50
C TYR A 29 -5.03 4.89 -3.70
N LEU A 30 -5.27 3.60 -3.49
CA LEU A 30 -5.15 2.54 -4.47
C LEU A 30 -6.37 1.61 -4.41
N THR A 31 -6.63 0.92 -5.51
CA THR A 31 -7.65 -0.12 -5.65
C THR A 31 -7.10 -1.45 -5.18
N HIS A 32 -7.86 -2.15 -4.33
CA HIS A 32 -7.52 -3.50 -3.86
C HIS A 32 -7.92 -4.53 -4.92
N VAL A 33 -6.96 -5.32 -5.41
CA VAL A 33 -7.20 -6.32 -6.45
C VAL A 33 -7.01 -7.76 -5.96
N GLN A 34 -6.12 -7.99 -4.98
CA GLN A 34 -5.93 -9.29 -4.33
C GLN A 34 -5.51 -9.07 -2.88
N LYS A 35 -5.55 -10.14 -2.06
CA LYS A 35 -5.33 -10.11 -0.59
C LYS A 35 -4.14 -9.23 -0.14
N SER A 36 -3.04 -9.25 -0.89
CA SER A 36 -1.85 -8.46 -0.62
C SER A 36 -1.40 -7.60 -1.78
N VAL A 37 -2.31 -7.26 -2.70
CA VAL A 37 -2.02 -6.51 -3.93
C VAL A 37 -3.00 -5.34 -4.11
N PHE A 38 -2.44 -4.16 -4.36
CA PHE A 38 -3.14 -2.93 -4.67
C PHE A 38 -2.56 -2.28 -5.93
N GLU A 39 -3.38 -1.57 -6.69
CA GLU A 39 -2.94 -0.86 -7.89
C GLU A 39 -3.61 0.50 -8.05
N GLY A 40 -2.99 1.41 -8.79
CA GLY A 40 -3.62 2.68 -9.13
C GLY A 40 -2.65 3.73 -9.63
N GLU A 41 -3.22 4.85 -10.08
CA GLU A 41 -2.47 6.03 -10.45
C GLU A 41 -2.23 6.92 -9.23
N ILE A 42 -0.96 7.21 -8.95
CA ILE A 42 -0.57 8.25 -7.99
C ILE A 42 -0.08 9.47 -8.78
N THR A 43 -0.60 10.63 -8.40
CA THR A 43 -0.08 11.92 -8.85
C THR A 43 1.21 12.22 -8.08
N PRO A 44 2.27 12.70 -8.73
CA PRO A 44 3.48 13.12 -8.04
C PRO A 44 3.21 14.48 -7.37
N ALA A 45 2.48 14.49 -6.26
CA ALA A 45 2.16 15.71 -5.54
C ALA A 45 3.26 16.13 -4.53
N TYR A 46 4.25 15.27 -4.22
CA TYR A 46 5.23 15.52 -3.14
C TYR A 46 6.67 15.08 -3.39
N TRP A 47 7.02 14.62 -4.61
CA TRP A 47 8.36 14.09 -4.88
C TRP A 47 9.45 15.15 -5.11
N GLN A 48 9.08 16.43 -5.36
CA GLN A 48 10.04 17.48 -5.72
C GLN A 48 10.86 18.07 -4.55
N ASN A 49 10.64 17.64 -3.31
CA ASN A 49 11.32 18.23 -2.13
C ASN A 49 12.40 17.32 -1.51
N TYR A 50 12.84 16.28 -2.21
CA TYR A 50 13.90 15.37 -1.75
C TYR A 50 15.03 15.21 -2.79
N GLU A 51 15.37 16.31 -3.46
CA GLU A 51 16.68 16.49 -4.13
C GLU A 51 17.55 17.47 -3.34
#